data_AF-Q13SS4-F1
#
_entry.id   AF-Q13SS4-F1
#
_cell.length_a   1.000
_cell.length_b   1.000
_cell.length_c   1.000
_cell.angle_alpha   90.00
_cell.angle_beta   90.00
_cell.angle_gamma   90.00
#
_symmetry.space_group_name_H-M   'P 1'
#
loop_
_entity.id
_entity.type
_entity.pdbx_description
1 polymer ?
#
loop_
_entity_poly.entity_id
_entity_poly.type
_entity_poly.pdbx_seq_one_letter_code
_entity_poly.pdbx_strand_id
1 'polypeptide(L)'
;MRTQSWILLDSKARWGKFRAYLYADVAINFAQHLGVGKGALSGWMSGDVKPSLPRLVQIAYCCGCAVSDVILGNTVMLRRVPLSSPLGALSPKERDGFKKGKESLLAELDAIVESGAASNAKEAADQLRVSEKYLRRLAPTQSAVLVQRGAESRQTQTLSRREFRFDAFNQSFSTLAAQRGFLPSRRAVFADAFERTGIRFRFNEGQDFLRRARALVENQMSRKISPRRAP
;
A
#
# COMPACT_ATOMS: atom_id res chain seq x y z
N MET A 1 -1.61 8.60 -40.08
CA MET A 1 -1.68 8.16 -38.67
C MET A 1 -3.05 7.55 -38.43
N ARG A 2 -3.16 6.22 -38.54
CA ARG A 2 -4.43 5.48 -38.38
C ARG A 2 -4.54 5.03 -36.93
N THR A 3 -5.64 5.42 -36.29
CA THR A 3 -6.11 4.95 -34.99
C THR A 3 -6.18 3.42 -34.99
N GLN A 4 -5.42 2.78 -34.09
CA GLN A 4 -5.52 1.35 -33.83
C GLN A 4 -6.88 1.09 -33.17
N SER A 5 -7.83 0.67 -34.01
CA SER A 5 -9.09 0.08 -33.57
C SER A 5 -8.75 -1.25 -32.90
N TRP A 6 -8.78 -1.27 -31.58
CA TRP A 6 -8.64 -2.50 -30.80
C TRP A 6 -9.78 -3.42 -31.20
N ILE A 7 -9.38 -4.54 -31.79
CA ILE A 7 -10.24 -5.58 -32.29
C ILE A 7 -11.19 -6.03 -31.16
N LEU A 8 -12.44 -5.60 -31.26
CA LEU A 8 -13.61 -6.18 -30.59
C LEU A 8 -13.85 -7.56 -31.21
N LEU A 9 -12.96 -8.50 -30.91
CA LEU A 9 -13.19 -9.92 -31.17
C LEU A 9 -14.11 -10.44 -30.07
N ASP A 10 -15.24 -10.94 -30.52
CA ASP A 10 -16.36 -11.52 -29.79
C ASP A 10 -15.96 -12.27 -28.50
N SER A 11 -16.07 -11.58 -27.36
CA SER A 11 -15.73 -12.10 -26.04
C SER A 11 -16.70 -13.19 -25.58
N LYS A 12 -17.94 -13.19 -26.07
CA LYS A 12 -18.99 -14.15 -25.67
C LYS A 12 -18.64 -15.59 -26.05
N ALA A 13 -18.13 -15.79 -27.27
CA ALA A 13 -17.75 -17.12 -27.76
C ALA A 13 -16.51 -17.70 -27.07
N ARG A 14 -15.60 -16.84 -26.59
CA ARG A 14 -14.29 -17.24 -26.03
C ARG A 14 -14.41 -17.80 -24.61
N TRP A 15 -15.19 -17.15 -23.75
CA TRP A 15 -15.39 -17.61 -22.38
C TRP A 15 -16.43 -18.75 -22.29
N GLY A 16 -17.40 -18.80 -23.21
CA GLY A 16 -18.35 -19.91 -23.31
C GLY A 16 -17.69 -21.27 -23.52
N LYS A 17 -16.57 -21.34 -24.26
CA LYS A 17 -15.81 -22.59 -24.47
C LYS A 17 -15.00 -23.02 -23.24
N PHE A 18 -14.61 -22.08 -22.39
CA PHE A 18 -13.91 -22.35 -21.13
C PHE A 18 -14.77 -23.14 -20.13
N ARG A 19 -16.11 -22.99 -20.23
CA ARG A 19 -17.13 -23.66 -19.41
C ARG A 19 -17.20 -25.18 -19.59
N ALA A 20 -17.09 -25.64 -20.84
CA ALA A 20 -17.47 -27.01 -21.21
C ALA A 20 -16.38 -28.05 -20.89
N TYR A 21 -15.10 -27.67 -20.90
CA TYR A 21 -14.00 -28.64 -20.98
C TYR A 21 -13.45 -29.13 -19.63
N LEU A 22 -13.59 -28.36 -18.53
CA LEU A 22 -12.93 -28.67 -17.26
C LEU A 22 -13.85 -29.10 -16.11
N TYR A 23 -15.14 -28.71 -16.12
CA TYR A 23 -16.02 -28.81 -14.95
C TYR A 23 -17.40 -29.42 -15.22
N ALA A 24 -17.56 -30.19 -16.31
CA ALA A 24 -18.81 -30.87 -16.66
C ALA A 24 -20.04 -29.93 -16.57
N ASP A 25 -19.95 -28.76 -17.20
CA ASP A 25 -21.00 -27.74 -17.32
C ASP A 25 -21.50 -27.03 -16.06
N VAL A 26 -20.94 -27.32 -14.89
CA VAL A 26 -21.35 -26.65 -13.65
C VAL A 26 -20.48 -25.41 -13.40
N ALA A 27 -20.88 -24.26 -13.95
CA ALA A 27 -20.24 -22.96 -13.72
C ALA A 27 -20.07 -22.64 -12.21
N ILE A 28 -20.92 -23.20 -11.36
CA ILE A 28 -20.84 -23.08 -9.90
C ILE A 28 -19.55 -23.73 -9.36
N ASN A 29 -19.17 -24.91 -9.87
CA ASN A 29 -17.97 -25.62 -9.42
C ASN A 29 -16.71 -24.86 -9.83
N PHE A 30 -16.71 -24.26 -11.01
CA PHE A 30 -15.60 -23.41 -11.44
C PHE A 30 -15.54 -22.10 -10.64
N ALA A 31 -16.68 -21.48 -10.33
CA ALA A 31 -16.73 -20.30 -9.48
C ALA A 31 -16.20 -20.60 -8.06
N GLN A 32 -16.61 -21.73 -7.49
CA GLN A 32 -16.11 -22.22 -6.19
C GLN A 32 -14.61 -22.50 -6.25
N HIS A 33 -14.14 -23.15 -7.31
CA HIS A 33 -12.72 -23.40 -7.51
C HIS A 33 -11.93 -22.08 -7.58
N LEU A 34 -12.40 -21.10 -8.33
CA LEU A 34 -11.75 -19.78 -8.41
C LEU A 34 -11.92 -18.92 -7.13
N GLY A 35 -12.76 -19.33 -6.17
CA GLY A 35 -13.12 -18.49 -5.02
C GLY A 35 -13.77 -17.17 -5.47
N VAL A 36 -14.74 -17.25 -6.37
CA VAL A 36 -15.51 -16.10 -6.87
C VAL A 36 -17.00 -16.38 -6.78
N GLY A 37 -17.79 -15.32 -6.59
CA GLY A 37 -19.25 -15.43 -6.66
C GLY A 37 -19.72 -15.83 -8.07
N LYS A 38 -20.78 -16.65 -8.13
CA LYS A 38 -21.42 -17.10 -9.39
C LYS A 38 -21.72 -15.93 -10.35
N GLY A 39 -22.22 -14.81 -9.81
CA GLY A 39 -22.54 -13.62 -10.61
C GLY A 39 -21.32 -12.97 -11.25
N ALA A 40 -20.18 -12.94 -10.56
CA ALA A 40 -18.94 -12.40 -11.11
C ALA A 40 -18.43 -13.26 -12.26
N LEU A 41 -18.40 -14.59 -12.08
CA LEU A 41 -18.04 -15.50 -13.15
C LEU A 41 -19.02 -15.41 -14.32
N SER A 42 -20.33 -15.29 -14.06
CA SER A 42 -21.35 -15.10 -15.10
C SER A 42 -21.09 -13.84 -15.91
N GLY A 43 -20.77 -12.72 -15.26
CA GLY A 43 -20.43 -11.46 -15.94
C GLY A 43 -19.14 -11.56 -16.77
N TRP A 44 -18.17 -12.35 -16.33
CA TRP A 44 -16.97 -12.65 -17.12
C TRP A 44 -17.30 -13.49 -18.35
N MET A 45 -18.15 -14.50 -18.19
CA MET A 45 -18.55 -15.39 -19.27
C MET A 45 -19.44 -14.72 -20.32
N SER A 46 -20.34 -13.82 -19.91
CA SER A 46 -21.17 -13.04 -20.83
C SER A 46 -20.41 -11.90 -21.51
N GLY A 47 -19.21 -11.58 -21.02
CA GLY A 47 -18.41 -10.46 -21.49
C GLY A 47 -18.86 -9.10 -20.95
N ASP A 48 -19.86 -9.06 -20.06
CA ASP A 48 -20.38 -7.83 -19.45
C ASP A 48 -19.37 -7.19 -18.51
N VAL A 49 -18.54 -8.01 -17.85
CA VAL A 49 -17.52 -7.57 -16.89
C VAL A 49 -16.19 -8.22 -17.27
N LYS A 50 -15.11 -7.43 -17.33
CA LYS A 50 -13.76 -7.96 -17.54
C LYS A 50 -13.14 -8.36 -16.20
N PRO A 51 -12.54 -9.55 -16.05
CA PRO A 51 -11.77 -9.91 -14.86
C PRO A 51 -10.55 -8.98 -14.73
N SER A 52 -10.16 -8.69 -13.49
CA SER A 52 -8.90 -7.97 -13.22
C SER A 52 -7.69 -8.85 -13.56
N LEU A 53 -6.52 -8.24 -13.78
CA LEU A 53 -5.29 -8.99 -14.08
C LEU A 53 -4.97 -10.06 -13.01
N PRO A 54 -5.05 -9.81 -11.69
CA PRO A 54 -4.86 -10.87 -10.70
C PRO A 54 -5.82 -12.04 -10.85
N ARG A 55 -7.07 -11.78 -11.27
CA ARG A 55 -8.06 -12.83 -11.53
C ARG A 55 -7.73 -13.60 -12.81
N LEU A 56 -7.21 -12.96 -13.86
CA LEU A 56 -6.69 -13.65 -15.04
C LEU A 56 -5.52 -14.58 -14.69
N VAL A 57 -4.58 -14.13 -13.86
CA VAL A 57 -3.47 -14.96 -13.37
C VAL A 57 -4.00 -16.15 -12.56
N GLN A 58 -4.97 -15.92 -11.69
CA GLN A 58 -5.59 -16.98 -10.89
C GLN A 58 -6.30 -18.02 -11.78
N ILE A 59 -7.05 -17.57 -12.79
CA ILE A 59 -7.70 -18.45 -13.77
C ILE A 59 -6.65 -19.29 -14.51
N ALA A 60 -5.60 -18.64 -15.01
CA ALA A 60 -4.52 -19.29 -15.74
C ALA A 60 -3.86 -20.39 -14.89
N TYR A 61 -3.56 -20.09 -13.63
CA TYR A 61 -3.04 -21.08 -12.69
C TYR A 61 -4.01 -22.23 -12.45
N CYS A 62 -5.27 -21.95 -12.13
CA CYS A 62 -6.28 -22.97 -11.83
C CYS A 62 -6.54 -23.91 -13.02
N CYS A 63 -6.26 -23.41 -14.22
CA CYS A 63 -6.42 -24.14 -15.48
C CYS A 63 -5.09 -24.64 -16.06
N GLY A 64 -3.98 -24.46 -15.34
CA GLY A 64 -2.65 -24.95 -15.75
C GLY A 64 -2.17 -24.39 -17.09
N CYS A 65 -2.56 -23.16 -17.45
CA CYS A 65 -2.23 -22.53 -18.73
C CYS A 65 -1.56 -21.17 -18.56
N ALA A 66 -1.08 -20.57 -19.66
CA ALA A 66 -0.52 -19.23 -19.62
C ALA A 66 -1.63 -18.17 -19.55
N VAL A 67 -1.33 -17.00 -18.98
CA VAL A 67 -2.28 -15.88 -18.93
C VAL A 67 -2.69 -15.42 -20.34
N SER A 68 -1.77 -15.51 -21.30
CA SER A 68 -2.06 -15.27 -22.71
C SER A 68 -3.12 -16.22 -23.24
N ASP A 69 -3.13 -17.49 -22.84
CA ASP A 69 -4.14 -18.45 -23.27
C ASP A 69 -5.52 -18.07 -22.74
N VAL A 70 -5.60 -17.62 -21.48
CA VAL A 70 -6.85 -17.11 -20.90
C VAL A 70 -7.36 -15.88 -21.65
N ILE A 71 -6.47 -14.91 -21.95
CA ILE A 71 -6.84 -13.68 -22.65
C ILE A 71 -7.28 -13.96 -24.10
N LEU A 72 -6.58 -14.86 -24.78
CA LEU A 72 -6.86 -15.22 -26.17
C LEU A 72 -8.04 -16.19 -26.30
N GLY A 73 -8.50 -16.80 -25.19
CA GLY A 73 -9.53 -17.83 -25.19
C GLY A 73 -9.03 -19.16 -25.76
N ASN A 74 -7.73 -19.42 -25.65
CA ASN A 74 -7.14 -20.69 -26.05
C ASN A 74 -7.55 -21.76 -25.02
N THR A 75 -8.18 -22.82 -25.51
CA THR A 75 -8.70 -23.93 -24.70
C THR A 75 -7.93 -25.22 -24.90
N VAL A 76 -6.92 -25.20 -25.77
CA VAL A 76 -6.06 -26.34 -26.04
C VAL A 76 -5.15 -26.53 -24.82
N MET A 77 -5.36 -27.61 -24.06
CA MET A 77 -4.59 -28.00 -22.86
C MET A 77 -4.96 -27.34 -21.52
N LEU A 78 -6.25 -27.12 -21.26
CA LEU A 78 -6.68 -26.78 -19.90
C LEU A 78 -6.56 -27.99 -18.97
N ARG A 79 -5.86 -27.84 -17.85
CA ARG A 79 -5.74 -28.84 -16.78
C ARG A 79 -6.26 -28.26 -15.47
N ARG A 80 -7.14 -28.98 -14.79
CA ARG A 80 -7.54 -28.61 -13.42
C ARG A 80 -6.33 -28.74 -12.48
N VAL A 81 -5.88 -27.62 -11.94
CA VAL A 81 -4.83 -27.58 -10.91
C VAL A 81 -5.51 -27.27 -9.57
N PRO A 82 -5.36 -28.11 -8.53
CA PRO A 82 -5.89 -27.78 -7.21
C PRO A 82 -5.25 -26.47 -6.73
N LEU A 83 -6.06 -25.57 -6.15
CA LEU A 83 -5.50 -24.32 -5.63
C LEU A 83 -4.58 -24.66 -4.47
N SER A 84 -3.30 -24.39 -4.67
CA SER A 84 -2.37 -24.25 -3.56
C SER A 84 -2.75 -22.98 -2.79
N SER A 85 -2.76 -23.05 -1.46
CA SER A 85 -3.04 -21.94 -0.54
C SER A 85 -2.46 -20.56 -0.90
N PRO A 86 -1.25 -20.39 -1.51
CA PRO A 86 -0.72 -19.06 -1.81
C PRO A 86 -1.56 -18.21 -2.78
N LEU A 87 -2.39 -18.79 -3.65
CA LEU A 87 -3.17 -18.02 -4.62
C LEU A 87 -4.51 -17.52 -4.09
N GLY A 88 -5.00 -18.08 -2.99
CA GLY A 88 -6.10 -17.50 -2.24
C GLY A 88 -5.79 -16.07 -1.77
N ALA A 89 -4.51 -15.74 -1.59
CA ALA A 89 -4.06 -14.40 -1.24
C ALA A 89 -4.20 -13.37 -2.38
N LEU A 90 -4.33 -13.81 -3.64
CA LEU A 90 -4.57 -12.91 -4.78
C LEU A 90 -6.03 -12.46 -4.89
N SER A 91 -6.95 -13.19 -4.25
CA SER A 91 -8.32 -12.76 -4.11
C SER A 91 -8.42 -11.77 -2.94
N PRO A 92 -9.11 -10.62 -3.10
CA PRO A 92 -9.41 -9.78 -1.95
C PRO A 92 -10.18 -10.64 -0.94
N LYS A 93 -9.67 -10.71 0.30
CA LYS A 93 -10.33 -11.43 1.40
C LYS A 93 -11.81 -11.05 1.42
N GLU A 94 -12.68 -12.04 1.40
CA GLU A 94 -14.11 -11.77 1.56
C GLU A 94 -14.32 -11.03 2.87
N ARG A 95 -14.84 -9.81 2.76
CA ARG A 95 -15.20 -8.97 3.90
C ARG A 95 -16.55 -9.43 4.40
N ASP A 96 -16.55 -10.52 5.15
CA ASP A 96 -17.73 -11.19 5.70
C ASP A 96 -18.11 -10.71 7.11
N GLY A 97 -17.36 -9.76 7.67
CA GLY A 97 -17.57 -9.24 9.02
C GLY A 97 -18.98 -8.70 9.25
N PHE A 98 -19.64 -8.18 8.21
CA PHE A 98 -21.02 -7.69 8.28
C PHE A 98 -22.04 -8.76 8.71
N LYS A 99 -21.71 -10.06 8.58
CA LYS A 99 -22.57 -11.17 8.98
C LYS A 99 -22.64 -11.37 10.49
N LYS A 100 -21.66 -10.86 11.26
CA LYS A 100 -21.58 -11.02 12.72
C LYS A 100 -22.69 -10.29 13.51
N GLY A 101 -23.50 -9.47 12.83
CA GLY A 101 -24.51 -8.62 13.47
C GLY A 101 -23.93 -7.30 13.94
N LYS A 102 -24.78 -6.28 13.98
CA LYS A 102 -24.39 -4.89 14.25
C LYS A 102 -23.82 -4.71 15.67
N GLU A 103 -24.45 -5.31 16.67
CA GLU A 103 -24.08 -5.14 18.09
C GLU A 103 -22.71 -5.76 18.39
N SER A 104 -22.46 -6.98 17.90
CA SER A 104 -21.16 -7.65 18.03
C SER A 104 -20.05 -6.84 17.36
N LEU A 105 -20.29 -6.28 16.17
CA LEU A 105 -19.30 -5.44 15.48
C LEU A 105 -19.00 -4.13 16.23
N LEU A 106 -19.99 -3.52 16.88
CA LEU A 106 -19.79 -2.33 17.69
C LEU A 106 -18.95 -2.64 18.93
N ALA A 107 -19.27 -3.73 19.64
CA ALA A 107 -18.50 -4.16 20.80
C ALA A 107 -17.04 -4.52 20.44
N GLU A 108 -16.82 -5.24 19.34
CA GLU A 108 -15.46 -5.53 18.86
C GLU A 108 -14.72 -4.23 18.46
N LEU A 109 -15.41 -3.28 17.82
CA LEU A 109 -14.82 -2.00 17.45
C LEU A 109 -14.45 -1.15 18.68
N ASP A 110 -15.31 -1.07 19.67
CA ASP A 110 -15.05 -0.35 20.92
C ASP A 110 -13.83 -0.96 21.63
N ALA A 111 -13.75 -2.29 21.71
CA ALA A 111 -12.58 -2.98 22.25
C ALA A 111 -11.28 -2.66 21.48
N ILE A 112 -11.33 -2.58 20.14
CA ILE A 112 -10.16 -2.18 19.32
C ILE A 112 -9.75 -0.72 19.61
N VAL A 113 -10.72 0.18 19.78
CA VAL A 113 -10.46 1.60 20.06
C VAL A 113 -9.89 1.79 21.47
N GLU A 114 -10.43 1.09 22.46
CA GLU A 114 -9.99 1.15 23.86
C GLU A 114 -8.60 0.53 24.04
N SER A 115 -8.36 -0.65 23.49
CA SER A 115 -7.07 -1.33 23.57
C SER A 115 -5.97 -0.66 22.72
N GLY A 116 -6.35 0.16 21.74
CA GLY A 116 -5.39 0.73 20.77
C GLY A 116 -4.84 -0.31 19.79
N ALA A 117 -5.53 -1.44 19.60
CA ALA A 117 -5.09 -2.52 18.71
C ALA A 117 -5.03 -2.12 17.21
N ALA A 118 -5.66 -0.99 16.84
CA ALA A 118 -5.56 -0.42 15.51
C ALA A 118 -5.09 1.04 15.56
N SER A 119 -4.12 1.38 14.71
CA SER A 119 -3.58 2.75 14.63
C SER A 119 -4.40 3.67 13.75
N ASN A 120 -5.25 3.11 12.88
CA ASN A 120 -6.07 3.84 11.93
C ASN A 120 -7.33 3.06 11.53
N ALA A 121 -8.27 3.76 10.86
CA ALA A 121 -9.56 3.20 10.48
C ALA A 121 -9.46 2.04 9.48
N LYS A 122 -8.41 2.00 8.63
CA LYS A 122 -8.19 0.92 7.68
C LYS A 122 -7.81 -0.38 8.39
N GLU A 123 -6.87 -0.30 9.34
CA GLU A 123 -6.46 -1.44 10.16
C GLU A 123 -7.64 -2.00 10.96
N ALA A 124 -8.45 -1.15 11.59
CA ALA A 124 -9.65 -1.59 12.29
C ALA A 124 -10.65 -2.28 11.35
N ALA A 125 -10.88 -1.72 10.15
CA ALA A 125 -11.77 -2.31 9.16
C ALA A 125 -11.26 -3.67 8.66
N ASP A 126 -9.95 -3.82 8.46
CA ASP A 126 -9.33 -5.07 8.04
C ASP A 126 -9.37 -6.14 9.17
N GLN A 127 -9.19 -5.76 10.43
CA GLN A 127 -9.36 -6.64 11.59
C GLN A 127 -10.80 -7.14 11.72
N LEU A 128 -11.78 -6.23 11.58
CA LEU A 128 -13.20 -6.54 11.61
C LEU A 128 -13.74 -7.16 10.32
N ARG A 129 -12.90 -7.29 9.28
CA ARG A 129 -13.28 -7.77 7.94
C ARG A 129 -14.49 -7.02 7.35
N VAL A 130 -14.55 -5.71 7.53
CA VAL A 130 -15.56 -4.83 6.93
C VAL A 130 -14.89 -3.78 6.04
N SER A 131 -15.69 -3.02 5.29
CA SER A 131 -15.15 -1.87 4.57
C SER A 131 -15.07 -0.64 5.47
N GLU A 132 -14.08 0.23 5.25
CA GLU A 132 -13.97 1.52 5.96
C GLU A 132 -15.24 2.37 5.81
N LYS A 133 -15.89 2.32 4.63
CA LYS A 133 -17.17 2.99 4.38
C LYS A 133 -18.28 2.43 5.28
N TYR A 134 -18.33 1.11 5.45
CA TYR A 134 -19.30 0.48 6.33
C TYR A 134 -19.05 0.85 7.80
N LEU A 135 -17.79 0.80 8.24
CA LEU A 135 -17.38 1.18 9.59
C LEU A 135 -17.75 2.63 9.92
N ARG A 136 -17.51 3.56 8.99
CA ARG A 136 -17.89 4.98 9.12
C ARG A 136 -19.41 5.17 9.26
N ARG A 137 -20.21 4.37 8.55
CA ARG A 137 -21.68 4.41 8.66
C ARG A 137 -22.20 3.76 9.93
N LEU A 138 -21.52 2.69 10.39
CA LEU A 138 -21.91 1.93 11.57
C LEU A 138 -21.65 2.70 12.87
N ALA A 139 -20.46 3.31 12.97
CA ALA A 139 -19.91 3.88 14.19
C ALA A 139 -19.10 5.16 13.86
N PRO A 140 -19.78 6.28 13.54
CA PRO A 140 -19.11 7.49 13.04
C PRO A 140 -18.15 8.09 14.07
N THR A 141 -18.50 8.05 15.35
CA THR A 141 -17.69 8.59 16.46
C THR A 141 -16.37 7.82 16.61
N GLN A 142 -16.44 6.49 16.71
CA GLN A 142 -15.27 5.60 16.78
C GLN A 142 -14.40 5.73 15.52
N SER A 143 -15.04 5.81 14.35
CA SER A 143 -14.34 6.03 13.10
C SER A 143 -13.58 7.37 13.09
N ALA A 144 -14.13 8.44 13.67
CA ALA A 144 -13.46 9.74 13.76
C ALA A 144 -12.21 9.67 14.66
N VAL A 145 -12.31 9.00 15.80
CA VAL A 145 -11.18 8.77 16.72
C VAL A 145 -10.04 8.03 16.00
N LEU A 146 -10.35 6.95 15.27
CA LEU A 146 -9.36 6.19 14.52
C LEU A 146 -8.73 6.99 13.37
N VAL A 147 -9.50 7.87 12.73
CA VAL A 147 -8.97 8.76 11.68
C VAL A 147 -8.01 9.79 12.29
N GLN A 148 -8.36 10.38 13.44
CA GLN A 148 -7.50 11.32 14.14
C GLN A 148 -6.19 10.67 14.59
N ARG A 149 -6.25 9.51 15.27
CA ARG A 149 -5.05 8.74 15.65
C ARG A 149 -4.17 8.42 14.44
N GLY A 150 -4.79 8.03 13.32
CA GLY A 150 -4.06 7.77 12.09
C GLY A 150 -3.39 9.03 11.52
N ALA A 151 -3.98 10.21 11.68
CA ALA A 151 -3.39 11.48 11.27
C ALA A 151 -2.20 11.86 12.15
N GLU A 152 -2.34 11.76 13.47
CA GLU A 152 -1.28 11.99 14.45
C GLU A 152 -0.09 11.05 14.22
N SER A 153 -0.36 9.76 14.00
CA SER A 153 0.67 8.77 13.69
C SER A 153 1.45 9.13 12.41
N ARG A 154 0.75 9.50 11.33
CA ARG A 154 1.40 9.96 10.09
C ARG A 154 2.22 11.23 10.28
N GLN A 155 1.74 12.16 11.10
CA GLN A 155 2.46 13.38 11.42
C GLN A 155 3.75 13.05 12.17
N THR A 156 3.69 12.22 13.21
CA THR A 156 4.86 11.76 13.98
C THR A 156 5.85 11.00 13.10
N GLN A 157 5.37 10.13 12.19
CA GLN A 157 6.24 9.46 11.22
C GLN A 157 6.89 10.43 10.23
N THR A 158 6.17 11.46 9.80
CA THR A 158 6.70 12.49 8.90
C THR A 158 7.78 13.31 9.59
N LEU A 159 7.53 13.72 10.84
CA LEU A 159 8.50 14.45 11.67
C LEU A 159 9.74 13.61 11.95
N SER A 160 9.58 12.37 12.41
CA SER A 160 10.73 11.47 12.67
C SER A 160 11.56 11.21 11.42
N ARG A 161 10.94 10.98 10.24
CA ARG A 161 11.68 10.87 8.97
C ARG A 161 12.42 12.15 8.61
N ARG A 162 11.81 13.32 8.89
CA ARG A 162 12.44 14.61 8.64
C ARG A 162 13.63 14.85 9.58
N GLU A 163 13.49 14.54 10.87
CA GLU A 163 14.56 14.63 11.86
C GLU A 163 15.70 13.68 11.52
N PHE A 164 15.42 12.41 11.22
CA PHE A 164 16.43 11.44 10.79
C PHE A 164 17.25 11.93 9.59
N ARG A 165 16.58 12.51 8.58
CA ARG A 165 17.25 13.11 7.41
C ARG A 165 18.06 14.34 7.82
N PHE A 166 17.54 15.17 8.71
CA PHE A 166 18.25 16.33 9.23
C PHE A 166 19.51 15.92 10.00
N ASP A 167 19.45 14.88 10.83
CA ASP A 167 20.60 14.38 11.58
C ASP A 167 21.72 13.90 10.66
N ALA A 168 21.37 13.15 9.61
CA ALA A 168 22.31 12.72 8.58
C ALA A 168 22.95 13.94 7.87
N PHE A 169 22.14 14.94 7.52
CA PHE A 169 22.63 16.19 6.94
C PHE A 169 23.55 16.96 7.89
N ASN A 170 23.14 17.12 9.15
CA ASN A 170 23.84 17.92 10.16
C ASN A 170 25.19 17.29 10.52
N GLN A 171 25.26 15.97 10.62
CA GLN A 171 26.52 15.27 10.85
C GLN A 171 27.50 15.52 9.70
N SER A 172 27.06 15.39 8.45
CA SER A 172 27.88 15.71 7.27
C SER A 172 28.28 17.19 7.22
N PHE A 173 27.37 18.10 7.58
CA PHE A 173 27.66 19.53 7.68
C PHE A 173 28.76 19.81 8.72
N SER A 174 28.64 19.26 9.93
CA SER A 174 29.62 19.44 11.00
C SER A 174 30.99 18.85 10.64
N THR A 175 31.03 17.67 10.04
CA THR A 175 32.28 17.04 9.59
C THR A 175 32.99 17.89 8.54
N LEU A 176 32.27 18.35 7.51
CA LEU A 176 32.85 19.20 6.46
C LEU A 176 33.28 20.57 7.01
N ALA A 177 32.50 21.16 7.92
CA ALA A 177 32.88 22.42 8.56
C ALA A 177 34.15 22.28 9.39
N ALA A 178 34.31 21.17 10.12
CA ALA A 178 35.51 20.89 10.90
C ALA A 178 36.74 20.63 10.02
N GLN A 179 36.59 19.90 8.91
CA GLN A 179 37.70 19.59 7.99
C GLN A 179 38.18 20.81 7.20
N ARG A 180 37.26 21.66 6.74
CA ARG A 180 37.58 22.77 5.83
C ARG A 180 37.83 24.09 6.54
N GLY A 181 37.41 24.22 7.80
CA GLY A 181 37.51 25.46 8.57
C GLY A 181 36.53 26.56 8.15
N PHE A 182 35.64 26.31 7.18
CA PHE A 182 34.60 27.23 6.73
C PHE A 182 33.25 26.52 6.56
N LEU A 183 32.16 27.30 6.53
CA LEU A 183 30.80 26.77 6.42
C LEU A 183 30.55 26.14 5.03
N PRO A 184 30.22 24.84 4.94
CA PRO A 184 30.06 24.16 3.66
C PRO A 184 28.80 24.61 2.92
N SER A 185 28.84 24.51 1.59
CA SER A 185 27.68 24.78 0.73
C SER A 185 26.69 23.61 0.76
N ARG A 186 25.42 23.88 0.49
CA ARG A 186 24.36 22.85 0.43
C ARG A 186 24.73 21.67 -0.49
N ARG A 187 25.33 21.96 -1.65
CA ARG A 187 25.72 20.93 -2.63
C ARG A 187 26.82 20.02 -2.08
N ALA A 188 27.81 20.58 -1.37
CA ALA A 188 28.89 19.81 -0.76
C ALA A 188 28.34 18.86 0.33
N VAL A 189 27.45 19.35 1.19
CA VAL A 189 26.84 18.53 2.25
C VAL A 189 25.98 17.41 1.67
N PHE A 190 25.25 17.68 0.58
CA PHE A 190 24.43 16.67 -0.09
C PHE A 190 25.28 15.55 -0.70
N ALA A 191 26.40 15.89 -1.34
CA ALA A 191 27.31 14.91 -1.91
C ALA A 191 27.88 14.00 -0.80
N ASP A 192 28.43 14.59 0.26
CA ASP A 192 28.99 13.85 1.39
C ASP A 192 27.95 12.97 2.10
N ALA A 193 26.77 13.52 2.40
CA ALA A 193 25.70 12.77 3.06
C ALA A 193 25.19 11.62 2.20
N PHE A 194 25.13 11.79 0.87
CA PHE A 194 24.75 10.72 -0.05
C PHE A 194 25.83 9.64 -0.13
N GLU A 195 27.11 10.01 -0.23
CA GLU A 195 28.22 9.06 -0.24
C GLU A 195 28.25 8.21 1.05
N ARG A 196 27.98 8.84 2.19
CA ARG A 196 28.02 8.19 3.50
C ARG A 196 26.79 7.34 3.84
N THR A 197 25.60 7.78 3.45
CA THR A 197 24.34 7.18 3.92
C THR A 197 23.41 6.69 2.81
N GLY A 198 23.70 7.03 1.54
CA GLY A 198 22.80 6.78 0.41
C GLY A 198 21.54 7.66 0.39
N ILE A 199 21.36 8.56 1.37
CA ILE A 199 20.16 9.40 1.48
C ILE A 199 20.20 10.53 0.45
N ARG A 200 19.17 10.60 -0.38
CA ARG A 200 18.95 11.72 -1.31
C ARG A 200 18.05 12.77 -0.70
N PHE A 201 18.49 14.02 -0.74
CA PHE A 201 17.76 15.19 -0.24
C PHE A 201 16.99 15.92 -1.34
N ARG A 202 15.82 16.47 -1.01
CA ARG A 202 15.08 17.35 -1.91
C ARG A 202 15.67 18.77 -1.87
N PHE A 203 15.42 19.54 -2.93
CA PHE A 203 15.94 20.90 -3.03
C PHE A 203 15.43 21.82 -1.90
N ASN A 204 14.11 21.78 -1.64
CA ASN A 204 13.46 22.57 -0.59
C ASN A 204 13.93 22.20 0.82
N GLU A 205 14.10 20.91 1.11
CA GLU A 205 14.65 20.43 2.39
C GLU A 205 16.05 20.99 2.66
N GLY A 206 16.88 21.11 1.63
CA GLY A 206 18.26 21.52 1.80
C GLY A 206 18.46 22.97 2.24
N GLN A 207 17.56 23.88 1.84
CA GLN A 207 17.64 25.26 2.31
C GLN A 207 17.28 25.36 3.80
N ASP A 208 16.20 24.69 4.20
CA ASP A 208 15.76 24.65 5.59
C ASP A 208 16.81 23.97 6.49
N PHE A 209 17.35 22.83 6.05
CA PHE A 209 18.36 22.09 6.80
C PHE A 209 19.67 22.86 6.92
N LEU A 210 20.12 23.54 5.87
CA LEU A 210 21.30 24.38 5.93
C LEU A 210 21.12 25.55 6.91
N ARG A 211 19.97 26.21 6.88
CA ARG A 211 19.63 27.30 7.83
C ARG A 211 19.65 26.78 9.27
N ARG A 212 19.00 25.65 9.52
CA ARG A 212 18.94 25.01 10.85
C ARG A 212 20.32 24.59 11.34
N ALA A 213 21.15 23.96 10.48
CA ALA A 213 22.50 23.52 10.85
C ALA A 213 23.43 24.71 11.17
N ARG A 214 23.35 25.80 10.41
CA ARG A 214 24.11 27.04 10.70
C ARG A 214 23.74 27.62 12.07
N ALA A 215 22.44 27.74 12.36
CA ALA A 215 21.97 28.23 13.64
C ALA A 215 22.46 27.37 14.83
N LEU A 216 22.60 26.05 14.64
CA LEU A 216 23.16 25.18 15.68
C LEU A 216 24.65 25.46 15.94
N VAL A 217 25.44 25.68 14.88
CA VAL A 217 26.88 26.00 15.03
C VAL A 217 27.09 27.38 15.64
N GLU A 218 26.33 28.38 15.21
CA GLU A 218 26.38 29.75 15.78
C GLU A 218 26.06 29.73 17.29
N ASN A 219 25.02 29.00 17.70
CA ASN A 219 24.69 28.83 19.11
C ASN A 219 25.78 28.12 19.91
N GLN A 220 26.51 27.17 19.32
CA GLN A 220 27.62 26.50 19.97
C GLN A 220 28.84 27.43 20.14
N MET A 221 29.11 28.31 19.17
CA MET A 221 30.20 29.28 19.25
C MET A 221 29.90 30.37 20.30
N SER A 222 28.69 30.92 20.32
CA SER A 222 28.27 31.92 21.32
C SER A 222 28.36 31.41 22.76
N ARG A 223 28.09 30.12 23.00
CA ARG A 223 28.24 29.49 24.33
C ARG A 223 29.70 29.32 24.77
N LYS A 224 30.65 29.20 23.84
CA LYS A 224 32.09 29.07 24.17
C LYS A 224 32.75 30.41 24.52
N ILE A 225 32.17 31.54 24.07
CA ILE A 225 32.74 32.89 24.22
C ILE A 225 32.26 33.57 25.52
N SER A 226 31.35 32.97 26.28
CA SER A 226 30.92 33.50 27.59
C SER A 226 31.71 32.83 28.72
N PRO A 227 32.92 33.32 29.10
CA PRO A 227 33.60 32.82 30.28
C PRO A 227 32.72 33.14 31.50
N ARG A 228 32.56 32.14 32.37
CA ARG A 228 32.02 32.32 33.72
C ARG A 228 32.71 33.54 34.34
N ARG A 229 31.98 34.64 34.58
CA ARG A 229 32.35 35.57 35.63
C ARG A 229 32.28 34.76 36.93
N ALA A 230 33.44 34.29 37.39
CA ALA A 230 33.57 33.77 38.74
C ALA A 230 33.32 34.91 39.73
N PRO A 231 32.68 34.64 40.89
CA PRO A 231 32.42 35.64 41.93
C PRO A 231 33.71 36.19 42.54
#